data_AF-A0A2A2A5G6-F1
#
_entry.id   AF-A0A2A2A5G6-F1
#
_cell.length_a   1.000
_cell.length_b   1.000
_cell.length_c   1.000
_cell.angle_alpha   90.00
_cell.angle_beta   90.00
_cell.angle_gamma   90.00
#
_symmetry.space_group_name_H-M   'P 1'
#
loop_
_entity.id
_entity.type
_entity.pdbx_description
1 polymer ?
#
loop_
_entity_poly.entity_id
_entity_poly.type
_entity_poly.pdbx_seq_one_letter_code
_entity_poly.pdbx_strand_id
1 'polypeptide(L)'
;MLARRLPCPSFAPARAAQPEPAGGFAMPWLRATALACALACAALSPVAAQTDQQRSVREAVSSGRYKPLADILRIAEQHIPGRVLEVEMETSRVYGPVYEIEVLDHNNRKREIKLQAETGQLVELDDTPVAQSGLMPLPSILRQLAQQHPGQVVEAELQASQQQQAVYELKLLQPDGQQQALVVDARSGAILRGAPNPGQAAGQMLPLEQILERLLDQFPGTVMEVELERERSHSGDTWYYEIDIRLQQGGTMELHVDPHNAAVLRQKRKE
;
A
#
# COMPACT_ATOMS: atom_id res chain seq x y z
N MET A 1 53.71 -48.98 21.96
CA MET A 1 52.68 -49.99 21.61
C MET A 1 52.41 -49.92 20.11
N LEU A 2 52.20 -51.06 19.44
CA LEU A 2 52.13 -51.13 17.97
C LEU A 2 50.79 -50.63 17.40
N ALA A 3 50.85 -50.02 16.22
CA ALA A 3 49.68 -49.76 15.37
C ALA A 3 49.22 -51.04 14.65
N ARG A 4 47.92 -51.14 14.35
CA ARG A 4 47.36 -52.00 13.30
C ARG A 4 46.14 -51.35 12.64
N ARG A 5 46.06 -51.48 11.31
CA ARG A 5 44.99 -50.98 10.44
C ARG A 5 44.12 -52.14 9.94
N LEU A 6 42.81 -51.87 9.79
CA LEU A 6 41.89 -52.47 8.80
C LEU A 6 41.55 -53.98 8.98
N PRO A 7 40.45 -54.53 8.39
CA PRO A 7 39.71 -54.04 7.22
C PRO A 7 38.17 -53.96 7.30
N CYS A 8 37.58 -53.36 6.26
CA CYS A 8 36.15 -53.46 5.92
C CYS A 8 35.82 -54.83 5.30
N PRO A 9 34.54 -55.27 5.39
CA PRO A 9 33.92 -56.10 4.36
C PRO A 9 32.86 -55.30 3.58
N SER A 10 32.92 -55.38 2.25
CA SER A 10 31.85 -54.99 1.34
C SER A 10 31.10 -56.25 0.91
N PHE A 11 29.78 -56.30 1.05
CA PHE A 11 28.94 -57.25 0.32
C PHE A 11 27.50 -56.75 0.17
N ALA A 12 27.07 -56.68 -1.09
CA ALA A 12 25.69 -56.67 -1.56
C ALA A 12 25.65 -57.59 -2.81
N PRO A 13 24.48 -57.92 -3.39
CA PRO A 13 23.10 -57.76 -2.92
C PRO A 13 22.35 -59.10 -2.82
N ALA A 14 21.11 -59.09 -2.31
CA ALA A 14 20.14 -60.17 -2.54
C ALA A 14 18.74 -59.56 -2.80
N ARG A 15 18.07 -60.06 -3.85
CA ARG A 15 16.77 -59.57 -4.36
C ARG A 15 15.74 -60.70 -4.35
N ALA A 16 14.47 -60.34 -4.16
CA ALA A 16 13.27 -61.20 -4.14
C ALA A 16 13.19 -62.17 -2.93
N ALA A 17 12.03 -62.38 -2.29
CA ALA A 17 10.71 -62.50 -2.90
C ALA A 17 9.55 -62.04 -1.99
N GLN A 18 8.53 -61.44 -2.62
CA GLN A 18 7.12 -61.66 -2.25
C GLN A 18 6.58 -62.79 -3.13
N PRO A 19 5.67 -63.62 -2.62
CA PRO A 19 4.26 -63.53 -3.04
C PRO A 19 3.30 -63.83 -1.86
N GLU A 20 1.99 -63.58 -1.84
CA GLU A 20 0.94 -62.88 -2.61
C GLU A 20 -0.35 -63.07 -1.75
N PRO A 21 -1.52 -62.47 -2.07
CA PRO A 21 -2.57 -62.21 -1.08
C PRO A 21 -3.77 -63.17 -1.14
N ALA A 22 -4.77 -62.93 -0.28
CA ALA A 22 -6.08 -63.58 -0.34
C ALA A 22 -7.22 -62.55 -0.47
N GLY A 23 -8.08 -62.71 -1.48
CA GLY A 23 -9.39 -62.04 -1.62
C GLY A 23 -9.33 -60.53 -1.95
N GLY A 24 -9.65 -60.04 -3.15
CA GLY A 24 -10.25 -60.69 -4.32
C GLY A 24 -11.76 -60.43 -4.40
N PHE A 25 -12.15 -59.46 -5.23
CA PHE A 25 -13.47 -59.42 -5.88
C PHE A 25 -13.34 -58.88 -7.31
N ALA A 26 -14.06 -59.53 -8.24
CA ALA A 26 -14.12 -59.24 -9.67
C ALA A 26 -14.71 -57.83 -9.93
N MET A 27 -14.20 -57.01 -10.89
CA MET A 27 -14.31 -57.12 -12.36
C MET A 27 -15.77 -57.01 -12.89
N PRO A 28 -16.04 -56.55 -14.14
CA PRO A 28 -15.14 -55.95 -15.15
C PRO A 28 -15.76 -54.79 -16.01
N TRP A 29 -15.08 -54.44 -17.11
CA TRP A 29 -15.59 -53.79 -18.35
C TRP A 29 -15.80 -52.26 -18.37
N LEU A 30 -15.63 -51.53 -19.49
CA LEU A 30 -14.78 -51.66 -20.71
C LEU A 30 -14.96 -50.36 -21.53
N ARG A 31 -13.87 -49.69 -21.97
CA ARG A 31 -13.84 -48.70 -23.08
C ARG A 31 -14.70 -47.41 -22.86
N ALA A 32 -14.62 -46.34 -23.67
CA ALA A 32 -13.51 -45.67 -24.36
C ALA A 32 -13.99 -44.27 -24.82
N THR A 33 -13.09 -43.45 -25.39
CA THR A 33 -13.37 -42.27 -26.26
C THR A 33 -14.17 -41.07 -25.73
N ALA A 34 -13.42 -40.00 -25.44
CA ALA A 34 -13.57 -38.62 -25.95
C ALA A 34 -14.95 -37.96 -26.11
N LEU A 35 -15.10 -36.78 -25.48
CA LEU A 35 -15.75 -35.62 -26.10
C LEU A 35 -15.13 -34.31 -25.58
N ALA A 36 -14.93 -33.33 -26.48
CA ALA A 36 -14.46 -32.01 -26.11
C ALA A 36 -15.64 -31.09 -25.75
N CYS A 37 -15.50 -30.31 -24.67
CA CYS A 37 -16.33 -29.14 -24.42
C CYS A 37 -15.43 -27.91 -24.33
N ALA A 38 -15.48 -27.07 -25.35
CA ALA A 38 -14.93 -25.72 -25.27
C ALA A 38 -15.80 -24.89 -24.33
N LEU A 39 -15.22 -24.39 -23.23
CA LEU A 39 -15.84 -23.38 -22.37
C LEU A 39 -15.02 -22.10 -22.49
N ALA A 40 -15.39 -21.30 -23.48
CA ALA A 40 -14.98 -19.90 -23.56
C ALA A 40 -15.69 -19.12 -22.45
N CYS A 41 -15.11 -19.09 -21.25
CA CYS A 41 -15.49 -18.09 -20.26
C CYS A 41 -14.96 -16.73 -20.73
N ALA A 42 -15.87 -15.88 -21.18
CA ALA A 42 -15.57 -14.57 -21.73
C ALA A 42 -14.79 -13.71 -20.73
N ALA A 43 -13.88 -12.89 -21.25
CA ALA A 43 -13.32 -11.77 -20.51
C ALA A 43 -14.46 -10.80 -20.15
N LEU A 44 -14.93 -10.85 -18.90
CA LEU A 44 -15.87 -9.89 -18.35
C LEU A 44 -15.13 -8.56 -18.17
N SER A 45 -15.25 -7.70 -19.18
CA SER A 45 -14.60 -6.39 -19.21
C SER A 45 -15.16 -5.44 -18.14
N PRO A 46 -14.31 -4.69 -17.41
CA PRO A 46 -14.76 -3.75 -16.37
C PRO A 46 -15.58 -2.55 -16.91
N VAL A 47 -15.61 -2.36 -18.23
CA VAL A 47 -16.30 -1.24 -18.92
C VAL A 47 -17.80 -1.20 -18.65
N ALA A 48 -18.46 -2.34 -18.43
CA ALA A 48 -19.91 -2.38 -18.26
C ALA A 48 -20.39 -1.63 -17.00
N ALA A 49 -19.75 -1.87 -15.85
CA ALA A 49 -20.15 -1.31 -14.55
C ALA A 49 -20.14 0.23 -14.53
N GLN A 50 -19.10 0.82 -15.13
CA GLN A 50 -18.94 2.28 -15.20
C GLN A 50 -20.05 2.95 -16.04
N THR A 51 -20.51 2.27 -17.11
CA THR A 51 -21.63 2.77 -17.93
C THR A 51 -23.00 2.65 -17.25
N ASP A 52 -23.17 1.70 -16.34
CA ASP A 52 -24.41 1.52 -15.58
C ASP A 52 -24.52 2.53 -14.42
N GLN A 53 -23.43 2.77 -13.69
CA GLN A 53 -23.36 3.85 -12.71
C GLN A 53 -23.63 5.21 -13.39
N GLN A 54 -22.96 5.51 -14.50
CA GLN A 54 -23.18 6.79 -15.20
C GLN A 54 -24.62 6.96 -15.72
N ARG A 55 -25.30 5.87 -16.10
CA ARG A 55 -26.73 5.90 -16.46
C ARG A 55 -27.63 6.16 -15.25
N SER A 56 -27.40 5.48 -14.13
CA SER A 56 -28.23 5.67 -12.92
C SER A 56 -28.08 7.07 -12.31
N VAL A 57 -26.90 7.71 -12.40
CA VAL A 57 -26.70 9.12 -12.05
C VAL A 57 -27.61 10.03 -12.88
N ARG A 58 -27.59 9.87 -14.21
CA ARG A 58 -28.37 10.71 -15.14
C ARG A 58 -29.87 10.54 -14.92
N GLU A 59 -30.32 9.32 -14.70
CA GLU A 59 -31.73 9.04 -14.36
C GLU A 59 -32.12 9.72 -13.04
N ALA A 60 -31.31 9.59 -11.99
CA ALA A 60 -31.56 10.21 -10.69
C ALA A 60 -31.62 11.74 -10.74
N VAL A 61 -30.76 12.38 -11.53
CA VAL A 61 -30.82 13.84 -11.75
C VAL A 61 -32.06 14.21 -12.58
N SER A 62 -32.36 13.48 -13.66
CA SER A 62 -33.51 13.76 -14.53
C SER A 62 -34.87 13.57 -13.86
N SER A 63 -34.96 12.68 -12.87
CA SER A 63 -36.14 12.45 -12.03
C SER A 63 -36.25 13.41 -10.84
N GLY A 64 -35.27 14.31 -10.66
CA GLY A 64 -35.23 15.26 -9.54
C GLY A 64 -34.88 14.62 -8.18
N ARG A 65 -34.43 13.36 -8.16
CA ARG A 65 -33.97 12.69 -6.94
C ARG A 65 -32.63 13.25 -6.46
N TYR A 66 -31.72 13.55 -7.39
CA TYR A 66 -30.46 14.24 -7.10
C TYR A 66 -30.45 15.64 -7.71
N LYS A 67 -29.72 16.57 -7.08
CA LYS A 67 -29.50 17.91 -7.62
C LYS A 67 -28.68 17.85 -8.92
N PRO A 68 -28.94 18.77 -9.87
CA PRO A 68 -28.06 18.95 -11.01
C PRO A 68 -26.64 19.30 -10.58
N LEU A 69 -25.63 18.77 -11.29
CA LEU A 69 -24.22 19.05 -11.02
C LEU A 69 -23.92 20.56 -10.96
N ALA A 70 -24.57 21.37 -11.79
CA ALA A 70 -24.39 22.83 -11.77
C ALA A 70 -24.81 23.48 -10.42
N ASP A 71 -25.84 22.98 -9.76
CA ASP A 71 -26.25 23.46 -8.42
C ASP A 71 -25.26 23.02 -7.35
N ILE A 72 -24.77 21.78 -7.46
CA ILE A 72 -23.78 21.20 -6.55
C ILE A 72 -22.45 21.95 -6.65
N LEU A 73 -21.95 22.22 -7.86
CA LEU A 73 -20.73 23.01 -8.08
C LEU A 73 -20.89 24.45 -7.55
N ARG A 74 -22.06 25.07 -7.74
CA ARG A 74 -22.37 26.40 -7.18
C ARG A 74 -22.37 26.39 -5.65
N ILE A 75 -22.78 25.30 -4.99
CA ILE A 75 -22.68 25.14 -3.54
C ILE A 75 -21.22 24.90 -3.13
N ALA A 76 -20.46 24.11 -3.89
CA ALA A 76 -19.05 23.84 -3.61
C ALA A 76 -18.19 25.13 -3.68
N GLU A 77 -18.39 25.95 -4.72
CA GLU A 77 -17.70 27.24 -4.91
C GLU A 77 -17.95 28.23 -3.76
N GLN A 78 -19.11 28.16 -3.09
CA GLN A 78 -19.43 28.96 -1.91
C GLN A 78 -18.62 28.57 -0.66
N HIS A 79 -18.10 27.33 -0.61
CA HIS A 79 -17.29 26.81 0.50
C HIS A 79 -15.79 26.82 0.19
N ILE A 80 -15.42 26.47 -1.05
CA ILE A 80 -14.05 26.48 -1.56
C ILE A 80 -14.01 27.23 -2.89
N PRO A 81 -13.62 28.52 -2.92
CA PRO A 81 -13.35 29.21 -4.17
C PRO A 81 -12.06 28.65 -4.80
N GLY A 82 -12.16 28.13 -6.01
CA GLY A 82 -11.03 27.52 -6.70
C GLY A 82 -11.41 26.88 -8.04
N ARG A 83 -10.45 26.18 -8.64
CA ARG A 83 -10.64 25.42 -9.88
C ARG A 83 -10.98 23.97 -9.54
N VAL A 84 -12.18 23.52 -9.90
CA VAL A 84 -12.56 22.10 -9.84
C VAL A 84 -11.58 21.27 -10.67
N LEU A 85 -11.05 20.21 -10.07
CA LEU A 85 -10.17 19.23 -10.70
C LEU A 85 -10.97 18.00 -11.13
N GLU A 86 -11.76 17.46 -10.19
CA GLU A 86 -12.48 16.20 -10.34
C GLU A 86 -13.86 16.29 -9.68
N VAL A 87 -14.81 15.48 -10.18
CA VAL A 87 -16.12 15.27 -9.58
C VAL A 87 -16.50 13.81 -9.73
N GLU A 88 -16.63 13.13 -8.60
CA GLU A 88 -17.10 11.74 -8.50
C GLU A 88 -18.48 11.67 -7.83
N MET A 89 -19.12 10.50 -7.88
CA MET A 89 -20.31 10.24 -7.07
C MET A 89 -20.18 8.91 -6.32
N GLU A 90 -20.00 9.04 -5.01
CA GLU A 90 -19.85 7.93 -4.08
C GLU A 90 -21.17 7.55 -3.38
N THR A 91 -21.14 6.46 -2.63
CA THR A 91 -22.22 6.09 -1.70
C THR A 91 -21.68 5.97 -0.27
N SER A 92 -21.90 7.01 0.53
CA SER A 92 -21.61 7.00 1.96
C SER A 92 -22.58 6.09 2.71
N ARG A 93 -22.06 5.31 3.67
CA ARG A 93 -22.87 4.48 4.58
C ARG A 93 -23.78 5.29 5.51
N VAL A 94 -23.44 6.56 5.76
CA VAL A 94 -24.15 7.44 6.70
C VAL A 94 -25.07 8.41 5.96
N TYR A 95 -24.59 9.00 4.87
CA TYR A 95 -25.29 10.08 4.16
C TYR A 95 -25.97 9.65 2.86
N GLY A 96 -25.79 8.39 2.44
CA GLY A 96 -26.27 7.89 1.15
C GLY A 96 -25.41 8.41 -0.02
N PRO A 97 -26.01 8.63 -1.21
CA PRO A 97 -25.29 9.15 -2.37
C PRO A 97 -24.73 10.57 -2.12
N VAL A 98 -23.45 10.76 -2.41
CA VAL A 98 -22.74 12.04 -2.25
C VAL A 98 -21.96 12.38 -3.52
N TYR A 99 -21.92 13.65 -3.87
CA TYR A 99 -20.94 14.19 -4.81
C TYR A 99 -19.65 14.45 -4.05
N GLU A 100 -18.56 13.86 -4.49
CA GLU A 100 -17.22 14.20 -4.06
C GLU A 100 -16.59 15.12 -5.10
N ILE A 101 -16.03 16.24 -4.67
CA ILE A 101 -15.53 17.28 -5.55
C ILE A 101 -14.15 17.69 -5.07
N GLU A 102 -13.19 17.61 -5.98
CA GLU A 102 -11.84 18.07 -5.72
C GLU A 102 -11.65 19.47 -6.29
N VAL A 103 -11.15 20.38 -5.47
CA VAL A 103 -10.95 21.79 -5.84
C VAL A 103 -9.51 22.18 -5.56
N LEU A 104 -8.85 22.76 -6.56
CA LEU A 104 -7.59 23.48 -6.37
C LEU A 104 -7.90 24.92 -5.93
N ASP A 105 -7.65 25.22 -4.65
CA ASP A 105 -7.88 26.56 -4.10
C ASP A 105 -6.86 27.60 -4.64
N HIS A 106 -7.09 28.88 -4.31
CA HIS A 106 -6.19 29.98 -4.70
C HIS A 106 -4.75 29.89 -4.14
N ASN A 107 -4.49 29.01 -3.16
CA ASN A 107 -3.16 28.75 -2.59
C ASN A 107 -2.48 27.55 -3.27
N ASN A 108 -3.05 27.03 -4.37
CA ASN A 108 -2.68 25.78 -5.02
C ASN A 108 -2.81 24.54 -4.11
N ARG A 109 -3.78 24.53 -3.18
CA ARG A 109 -4.09 23.35 -2.37
C ARG A 109 -5.24 22.55 -2.98
N LYS A 110 -5.04 21.24 -3.17
CA LYS A 110 -6.11 20.26 -3.37
C LYS A 110 -6.95 20.24 -2.08
N ARG A 111 -8.24 20.48 -2.21
CA ARG A 111 -9.27 20.45 -1.16
C ARG A 111 -10.38 19.55 -1.64
N GLU A 112 -10.96 18.77 -0.73
CA GLU A 112 -12.06 17.86 -1.06
C GLU A 112 -13.34 18.35 -0.37
N ILE A 113 -14.49 18.20 -1.02
CA ILE A 113 -15.78 18.53 -0.45
C ILE A 113 -16.82 17.49 -0.87
N LYS A 114 -17.48 16.86 0.12
CA LYS A 114 -18.58 15.93 -0.10
C LYS A 114 -19.92 16.61 0.17
N LEU A 115 -20.80 16.61 -0.83
CA LEU A 115 -22.13 17.20 -0.82
C LEU A 115 -23.18 16.12 -1.04
N GLN A 116 -24.17 15.99 -0.16
CA GLN A 116 -25.25 15.00 -0.31
C GLN A 116 -26.03 15.23 -1.61
N ALA A 117 -26.19 14.19 -2.42
CA ALA A 117 -26.70 14.33 -3.79
C ALA A 117 -28.14 14.85 -3.85
N GLU A 118 -28.98 14.49 -2.88
CA GLU A 118 -30.40 14.86 -2.82
C GLU A 118 -30.60 16.34 -2.39
N THR A 119 -29.86 16.78 -1.39
CA THR A 119 -30.09 18.05 -0.69
C THR A 119 -29.06 19.13 -1.01
N GLY A 120 -27.88 18.75 -1.51
CA GLY A 120 -26.70 19.62 -1.60
C GLY A 120 -26.13 20.02 -0.24
N GLN A 121 -26.49 19.31 0.84
CA GLN A 121 -25.96 19.57 2.16
C GLN A 121 -24.48 19.18 2.24
N LEU A 122 -23.65 20.05 2.83
CA LEU A 122 -22.29 19.72 3.20
C LEU A 122 -22.27 18.59 4.23
N VAL A 123 -21.64 17.47 3.87
CA VAL A 123 -21.44 16.33 4.78
C VAL A 123 -19.98 16.19 5.20
N GLU A 124 -19.04 16.55 4.33
CA GLU A 124 -17.60 16.50 4.61
C GLU A 124 -16.87 17.63 3.86
N LEU A 125 -15.89 18.23 4.51
CA LEU A 125 -15.02 19.27 3.95
C LEU A 125 -13.61 18.95 4.42
N ASP A 126 -12.77 18.44 3.51
CA ASP A 126 -11.43 18.02 3.90
C ASP A 126 -10.40 19.11 3.60
N ASP A 127 -9.79 19.59 4.69
CA ASP A 127 -8.88 20.73 4.71
C ASP A 127 -7.42 20.31 4.64
N THR A 128 -7.15 19.10 4.13
CA THR A 128 -5.83 18.48 4.06
C THR A 128 -4.78 19.45 3.46
N PRO A 129 -3.76 19.87 4.24
CA PRO A 129 -2.76 20.82 3.74
C PRO A 129 -1.80 20.17 2.75
N VAL A 130 -1.72 20.72 1.51
CA VAL A 130 -0.76 20.26 0.48
C VAL A 130 0.70 20.41 0.90
N ALA A 131 0.98 21.27 1.88
CA ALA A 131 2.09 21.07 2.79
C ALA A 131 1.58 21.25 4.23
N GLN A 132 1.78 20.25 5.09
CA GLN A 132 1.52 20.40 6.51
C GLN A 132 2.60 21.31 7.12
N SER A 133 2.34 22.63 7.10
CA SER A 133 3.28 23.63 7.60
C SER A 133 3.72 23.33 9.03
N GLY A 134 5.04 23.20 9.21
CA GLY A 134 5.66 22.88 10.49
C GLY A 134 5.79 21.39 10.81
N LEU A 135 5.66 20.48 9.84
CA LEU A 135 6.27 19.15 9.97
C LEU A 135 7.80 19.25 9.86
N MET A 136 8.50 18.38 10.59
CA MET A 136 9.91 18.13 10.38
C MET A 136 10.07 17.17 9.19
N PRO A 137 11.04 17.36 8.27
CA PRO A 137 11.30 16.41 7.19
C PRO A 137 11.60 15.02 7.76
N LEU A 138 10.98 13.97 7.21
CA LEU A 138 11.20 12.60 7.68
C LEU A 138 12.69 12.20 7.77
N PRO A 139 13.59 12.55 6.81
CA PRO A 139 15.03 12.29 6.98
C PRO A 139 15.65 12.90 8.24
N SER A 140 15.18 14.08 8.67
CA SER A 140 15.65 14.71 9.92
C SER A 140 15.14 13.97 11.16
N ILE A 141 13.90 13.47 11.14
CA ILE A 141 13.34 12.64 12.22
C ILE A 141 14.10 11.32 12.31
N LEU A 142 14.32 10.63 11.18
CA LEU A 142 15.07 9.36 11.14
C LEU A 142 16.50 9.53 11.67
N ARG A 143 17.19 10.61 11.25
CA ARG A 143 18.55 10.92 11.72
C ARG A 143 18.60 11.22 13.22
N GLN A 144 17.59 11.89 13.78
CA GLN A 144 17.47 12.12 15.22
C GLN A 144 17.20 10.80 15.97
N LEU A 145 16.32 9.96 15.43
CA LEU A 145 15.97 8.67 16.01
C LEU A 145 17.16 7.71 16.05
N ALA A 146 17.93 7.61 14.95
CA ALA A 146 19.09 6.74 14.83
C ALA A 146 20.23 7.07 15.83
N GLN A 147 20.27 8.30 16.37
CA GLN A 147 21.21 8.68 17.43
C GLN A 147 20.81 8.15 18.82
N GLN A 148 19.53 7.81 19.00
CA GLN A 148 18.94 7.49 20.31
C GLN A 148 18.46 6.05 20.42
N HIS A 149 18.10 5.42 19.29
CA HIS A 149 17.53 4.07 19.22
C HIS A 149 18.28 3.20 18.21
N PRO A 150 18.73 1.98 18.60
CA PRO A 150 19.20 0.99 17.64
C PRO A 150 18.04 0.47 16.79
N GLY A 151 18.37 -0.14 15.65
CA GLY A 151 17.43 -0.67 14.66
C GLY A 151 17.50 0.07 13.32
N GLN A 152 16.98 -0.57 12.27
CA GLN A 152 16.79 0.05 10.96
C GLN A 152 15.30 0.34 10.78
N VAL A 153 14.92 1.57 10.43
CA VAL A 153 13.53 1.87 10.08
C VAL A 153 13.21 1.24 8.73
N VAL A 154 12.21 0.37 8.70
CA VAL A 154 11.73 -0.35 7.50
C VAL A 154 10.34 0.09 7.06
N GLU A 155 9.62 0.82 7.92
CA GLU A 155 8.30 1.37 7.62
C GLU A 155 8.12 2.73 8.29
N ALA A 156 7.43 3.65 7.63
CA ALA A 156 7.11 4.98 8.15
C ALA A 156 5.80 5.52 7.55
N GLU A 157 4.72 5.54 8.32
CA GLU A 157 3.40 6.05 7.91
C GLU A 157 3.10 7.39 8.60
N LEU A 158 2.73 8.43 7.85
CA LEU A 158 2.28 9.72 8.37
C LEU A 158 0.76 9.71 8.64
N GLN A 159 0.39 9.42 9.87
CA GLN A 159 -1.00 9.56 10.33
C GLN A 159 -1.28 11.02 10.71
N ALA A 160 -2.11 11.70 9.91
CA ALA A 160 -2.52 13.07 10.14
C ALA A 160 -4.02 13.25 9.85
N SER A 161 -4.78 13.66 10.87
CA SER A 161 -6.21 13.94 10.78
C SER A 161 -6.51 15.32 11.37
N GLN A 162 -7.58 15.98 10.94
CA GLN A 162 -7.93 17.35 11.38
C GLN A 162 -8.07 17.49 12.92
N GLN A 163 -8.39 16.40 13.63
CA GLN A 163 -8.60 16.39 15.09
C GLN A 163 -7.43 15.82 15.90
N GLN A 164 -6.40 15.26 15.25
CA GLN A 164 -5.30 14.57 15.91
C GLN A 164 -3.97 15.25 15.63
N GLN A 165 -3.04 15.13 16.58
CA GLN A 165 -1.66 15.53 16.39
C GLN A 165 -1.05 14.67 15.28
N ALA A 166 -0.42 15.30 14.27
CA ALA A 166 0.24 14.59 13.20
C ALA A 166 1.42 13.79 13.76
N VAL A 167 1.43 12.48 13.50
CA VAL A 167 2.45 11.54 14.00
C VAL A 167 2.94 10.65 12.87
N TYR A 168 4.21 10.27 12.94
CA TYR A 168 4.69 9.12 12.19
C TYR A 168 4.57 7.87 13.07
N GLU A 169 3.97 6.80 12.54
CA GLU A 169 4.22 5.45 13.04
C GLU A 169 5.42 4.89 12.27
N LEU A 170 6.50 4.58 13.00
CA LEU A 170 7.75 4.07 12.46
C LEU A 170 7.95 2.64 12.92
N LYS A 171 8.07 1.67 12.00
CA LYS A 171 8.46 0.29 12.36
C LYS A 171 9.95 0.12 12.18
N LEU A 172 10.63 -0.13 13.29
CA LEU A 172 12.05 -0.41 13.35
C LEU A 172 12.23 -1.92 13.28
N LEU A 173 12.87 -2.41 12.23
CA LEU A 173 13.51 -3.71 12.25
C LEU A 173 14.66 -3.61 13.24
N GLN A 174 14.42 -4.06 14.47
CA GLN A 174 15.45 -4.05 15.50
C GLN A 174 16.63 -4.92 15.06
N PRO A 175 17.79 -4.81 15.74
CA PRO A 175 18.86 -5.76 15.54
C PRO A 175 18.41 -7.21 15.58
N ASP A 176 17.25 -7.56 16.16
CA ASP A 176 16.55 -8.87 16.26
C ASP A 176 15.82 -9.43 15.04
N GLY A 177 15.46 -8.60 14.06
CA GLY A 177 14.40 -8.98 13.11
C GLY A 177 12.99 -8.97 13.74
N GLN A 178 12.87 -8.70 15.04
CA GLN A 178 11.63 -8.21 15.65
C GLN A 178 11.37 -6.80 15.13
N GLN A 179 10.11 -6.50 14.85
CA GLN A 179 9.68 -5.16 14.51
C GLN A 179 9.20 -4.45 15.78
N GLN A 180 9.69 -3.22 15.99
CA GLN A 180 9.22 -2.34 17.05
C GLN A 180 8.55 -1.12 16.41
N ALA A 181 7.24 -0.97 16.61
CA ALA A 181 6.53 0.26 16.28
C ALA A 181 6.88 1.36 17.29
N LEU A 182 7.18 2.56 16.79
CA LEU A 182 7.36 3.79 17.54
C LEU A 182 6.41 4.85 17.00
N VAL A 183 5.67 5.52 17.87
CA VAL A 183 4.86 6.68 17.49
C VAL A 183 5.66 7.95 17.80
N VAL A 184 5.90 8.77 16.79
CA VAL A 184 6.76 9.96 16.86
C VAL A 184 5.98 11.19 16.40
N ASP A 185 6.08 12.30 17.14
CA ASP A 185 5.49 13.57 16.72
C ASP A 185 6.13 14.07 15.42
N ALA A 186 5.31 14.29 14.39
CA ALA A 186 5.79 14.62 13.05
C ALA A 186 6.32 16.07 12.92
N ARG A 187 6.17 16.91 13.96
CA ARG A 187 6.63 18.31 13.97
C ARG A 187 7.98 18.50 14.65
N SER A 188 8.30 17.67 15.65
CA SER A 188 9.47 17.79 16.52
C SER A 188 10.39 16.57 16.54
N GLY A 189 9.95 15.43 16.00
CA GLY A 189 10.68 14.15 16.10
C GLY A 189 10.69 13.57 17.52
N ALA A 190 9.85 14.07 18.43
CA ALA A 190 9.74 13.56 19.79
C ALA A 190 8.98 12.23 19.83
N ILE A 191 9.56 11.21 20.46
CA ILE A 191 8.92 9.89 20.60
C ILE A 191 7.80 10.00 21.64
N LEU A 192 6.57 9.71 21.20
CA LEU A 192 5.37 9.77 22.03
C LEU A 192 5.07 8.43 22.71
N ARG A 193 5.43 7.29 22.10
CA ARG A 193 5.28 5.94 22.67
C ARG A 193 6.35 4.95 22.18
N GLY A 194 6.93 4.18 23.11
CA GLY A 194 7.65 2.92 22.87
C GLY A 194 9.11 2.83 23.37
N ALA A 195 9.39 1.91 24.30
CA ALA A 195 10.73 1.40 24.71
C ALA A 195 10.60 0.28 25.78
N PRO A 196 11.59 -0.61 25.99
CA PRO A 196 12.41 -1.36 25.04
C PRO A 196 12.52 -2.89 25.36
N ASN A 197 13.05 -3.73 24.44
CA ASN A 197 13.91 -4.91 24.73
C ASN A 197 14.47 -5.56 23.41
N PRO A 198 15.61 -6.31 23.41
CA PRO A 198 16.41 -6.59 22.18
C PRO A 198 16.77 -8.07 21.83
N GLY A 199 17.33 -8.31 20.62
CA GLY A 199 17.74 -9.62 20.01
C GLY A 199 18.61 -9.49 18.71
N GLN A 200 18.79 -10.56 17.87
CA GLN A 200 19.71 -10.54 16.65
C GLN A 200 19.26 -11.16 15.25
N ALA A 201 18.81 -10.36 14.24
CA ALA A 201 19.25 -10.24 12.81
C ALA A 201 18.71 -8.99 11.98
N ALA A 202 19.55 -8.16 11.28
CA ALA A 202 19.18 -7.20 10.18
C ALA A 202 20.31 -7.05 9.10
N GLY A 203 19.97 -6.79 7.82
CA GLY A 203 20.89 -6.90 6.65
C GLY A 203 21.62 -5.62 6.19
N GLN A 204 22.43 -5.74 5.12
CA GLN A 204 23.22 -4.65 4.49
C GLN A 204 22.37 -3.72 3.59
N MET A 205 21.21 -3.27 4.06
CA MET A 205 20.43 -2.23 3.38
C MET A 205 21.05 -0.84 3.65
N LEU A 206 20.80 0.13 2.76
CA LEU A 206 21.10 1.52 3.06
C LEU A 206 20.15 2.02 4.17
N PRO A 207 20.64 2.84 5.12
CA PRO A 207 19.76 3.52 6.06
C PRO A 207 18.70 4.33 5.32
N LEU A 208 17.42 4.17 5.69
CA LEU A 208 16.29 4.80 5.02
C LEU A 208 16.44 6.33 4.92
N GLU A 209 17.07 6.97 5.92
CA GLU A 209 17.42 8.41 5.88
C GLU A 209 18.18 8.79 4.59
N GLN A 210 19.15 7.97 4.15
CA GLN A 210 20.03 8.25 3.00
C GLN A 210 19.33 7.95 1.67
N ILE A 211 18.38 7.02 1.68
CA ILE A 211 17.50 6.76 0.54
C ILE A 211 16.59 7.97 0.34
N LEU A 212 15.90 8.41 1.39
CA LEU A 212 14.97 9.54 1.33
C LEU A 212 15.66 10.87 1.02
N GLU A 213 16.87 11.13 1.52
CA GLU A 213 17.68 12.30 1.12
C GLU A 213 17.86 12.37 -0.40
N ARG A 214 18.29 11.28 -1.04
CA ARG A 214 18.51 11.22 -2.50
C ARG A 214 17.23 11.30 -3.31
N LEU A 215 16.12 10.79 -2.78
CA LEU A 215 14.83 10.82 -3.45
C LEU A 215 14.20 12.22 -3.38
N LEU A 216 14.26 12.90 -2.24
CA LEU A 216 13.64 14.22 -2.08
C LEU A 216 14.35 15.34 -2.86
N ASP A 217 15.63 15.17 -3.18
CA ASP A 217 16.34 16.03 -4.15
C ASP A 217 15.74 15.92 -5.58
N GLN A 218 15.20 14.75 -5.94
CA GLN A 218 14.61 14.48 -7.26
C GLN A 218 13.09 14.67 -7.29
N PHE A 219 12.42 14.41 -6.17
CA PHE A 219 10.98 14.49 -5.98
C PHE A 219 10.65 15.39 -4.77
N PRO A 220 10.77 16.73 -4.89
CA PRO A 220 10.54 17.63 -3.77
C PRO A 220 9.10 17.54 -3.25
N GLY A 221 8.94 17.12 -2.00
CA GLY A 221 7.64 16.84 -1.41
C GLY A 221 7.68 16.47 0.07
N THR A 222 6.53 16.02 0.59
CA THR A 222 6.39 15.43 1.92
C THR A 222 6.22 13.93 1.75
N VAL A 223 7.05 13.14 2.44
CA VAL A 223 6.87 11.68 2.50
C VAL A 223 5.63 11.40 3.34
N MET A 224 4.67 10.70 2.75
CA MET A 224 3.43 10.28 3.40
C MET A 224 3.55 8.87 3.96
N GLU A 225 4.22 7.99 3.21
CA GLU A 225 4.30 6.56 3.50
C GLU A 225 5.64 6.00 3.00
N VAL A 226 6.18 5.04 3.73
CA VAL A 226 7.29 4.16 3.33
C VAL A 226 6.97 2.77 3.83
N GLU A 227 6.91 1.77 2.97
CA GLU A 227 6.79 0.36 3.37
C GLU A 227 7.86 -0.50 2.70
N LEU A 228 8.48 -1.43 3.45
CA LEU A 228 9.41 -2.42 2.90
C LEU A 228 8.63 -3.63 2.40
N GLU A 229 8.37 -3.64 1.09
CA GLU A 229 7.58 -4.65 0.41
C GLU A 229 8.41 -5.77 -0.22
N ARG A 230 7.73 -6.88 -0.52
CA ARG A 230 8.36 -8.10 -1.04
C ARG A 230 7.57 -8.77 -2.16
N GLU A 231 8.13 -8.69 -3.37
CA GLU A 231 7.67 -9.50 -4.50
C GLU A 231 8.32 -10.89 -4.47
N ARG A 232 7.50 -11.95 -4.60
CA ARG A 232 7.99 -13.33 -4.73
C ARG A 232 8.08 -13.75 -6.19
N SER A 233 9.27 -14.13 -6.63
CA SER A 233 9.50 -14.68 -7.97
C SER A 233 10.01 -16.12 -7.91
N HIS A 234 9.92 -16.84 -9.04
CA HIS A 234 10.56 -18.16 -9.22
C HIS A 234 12.09 -18.10 -9.08
N SER A 235 12.70 -16.92 -9.21
CA SER A 235 14.13 -16.68 -9.03
C SER A 235 14.55 -16.29 -7.60
N GLY A 236 13.59 -16.08 -6.69
CA GLY A 236 13.83 -15.60 -5.32
C GLY A 236 12.88 -14.48 -4.90
N ASP A 237 12.95 -14.09 -3.64
CA ASP A 237 12.24 -12.93 -3.08
C ASP A 237 13.02 -11.64 -3.43
N THR A 238 12.35 -10.65 -4.03
CA THR A 238 12.89 -9.31 -4.28
C THR A 238 12.25 -8.32 -3.31
N TRP A 239 13.09 -7.54 -2.62
CA TRP A 239 12.66 -6.51 -1.68
C TRP A 239 12.78 -5.13 -2.32
N TYR A 240 11.79 -4.27 -2.09
CA TYR A 240 11.77 -2.87 -2.50
C TYR A 240 11.05 -2.04 -1.44
N TYR A 241 11.40 -0.76 -1.32
CA TYR A 241 10.57 0.19 -0.61
C TYR A 241 9.47 0.71 -1.54
N GLU A 242 8.20 0.63 -1.16
CA GLU A 242 7.15 1.49 -1.71
C GLU A 242 7.14 2.80 -0.91
N ILE A 243 7.21 3.95 -1.60
CA ILE A 243 7.35 5.28 -0.98
C ILE A 243 6.36 6.24 -1.64
N ASP A 244 5.43 6.77 -0.85
CA ASP A 244 4.51 7.82 -1.30
C ASP A 244 5.02 9.20 -0.93
N ILE A 245 5.24 10.05 -1.95
CA ILE A 245 5.66 11.44 -1.79
C ILE A 245 4.57 12.36 -2.31
N ARG A 246 3.97 13.16 -1.42
CA ARG A 246 3.09 14.27 -1.80
C ARG A 246 3.95 15.43 -2.33
N LEU A 247 3.91 15.66 -3.64
CA LEU A 247 4.79 16.60 -4.32
C LEU A 247 4.42 18.05 -3.98
N GLN A 248 5.42 18.95 -3.91
CA GLN A 248 5.19 20.39 -3.68
C GLN A 248 4.32 21.05 -4.76
N GLN A 249 4.29 20.49 -5.97
CA GLN A 249 3.46 20.95 -7.09
C GLN A 249 2.03 20.36 -7.08
N GLY A 250 1.67 19.60 -6.04
CA GLY A 250 0.42 18.85 -5.93
C GLY A 250 0.49 17.41 -6.48
N GLY A 251 -0.45 16.58 -6.04
CA GLY A 251 -0.51 15.15 -6.33
C GLY A 251 0.45 14.30 -5.49
N THR A 252 0.27 12.98 -5.53
CA THR A 252 1.14 12.00 -4.86
C THR A 252 1.91 11.17 -5.89
N MET A 253 3.18 10.89 -5.61
CA MET A 253 4.03 10.00 -6.40
C MET A 253 4.38 8.77 -5.55
N GLU A 254 3.93 7.60 -6.00
CA GLU A 254 4.32 6.27 -5.53
C GLU A 254 5.63 5.88 -6.23
N LEU A 255 6.66 5.52 -5.47
CA LEU A 255 7.97 5.07 -5.96
C LEU A 255 8.30 3.69 -5.42
N HIS A 256 8.72 2.75 -6.28
CA HIS A 256 9.35 1.50 -5.85
C HIS A 256 10.86 1.66 -5.93
N VAL A 257 11.58 1.40 -4.84
CA VAL A 257 13.00 1.78 -4.69
C VAL A 257 13.83 0.62 -4.12
N ASP A 258 15.00 0.37 -4.73
CA ASP A 258 15.93 -0.66 -4.26
C ASP A 258 16.57 -0.27 -2.91
N PRO A 259 16.43 -1.11 -1.86
CA PRO A 259 16.87 -0.78 -0.50
C PRO A 259 18.40 -0.79 -0.31
N HIS A 260 19.19 -1.23 -1.30
CA HIS A 260 20.66 -1.32 -1.20
C HIS A 260 21.38 -0.18 -1.93
N ASN A 261 20.73 0.50 -2.87
CA ASN A 261 21.38 1.54 -3.69
C ASN A 261 20.53 2.81 -3.93
N ALA A 262 19.26 2.81 -3.50
CA ALA A 262 18.29 3.90 -3.71
C ALA A 262 17.88 4.14 -5.18
N ALA A 263 18.05 3.17 -6.08
CA ALA A 263 17.57 3.27 -7.45
C ALA A 263 16.04 3.14 -7.50
N VAL A 264 15.39 4.06 -8.21
CA VAL A 264 13.96 3.99 -8.50
C VAL A 264 13.72 2.89 -9.55
N LEU A 265 13.06 1.82 -9.13
CA LEU A 265 12.67 0.66 -9.93
C LEU A 265 11.36 0.94 -10.69
N ARG A 266 10.44 1.67 -10.07
CA ARG A 266 9.14 2.07 -10.63
C ARG A 266 8.71 3.42 -10.08
N GLN A 267 7.91 4.15 -10.85
CA GLN A 267 7.22 5.35 -10.39
C GLN A 267 5.79 5.38 -10.94
N LYS A 268 4.84 5.89 -10.16
CA LYS A 268 3.43 6.04 -10.54
C LYS A 268 2.84 7.27 -9.84
N ARG A 269 2.11 8.10 -10.58
CA ARG A 269 1.28 9.14 -9.96
C ARG A 269 0.01 8.49 -9.40
N LYS A 270 -0.28 8.72 -8.12
CA LYS A 270 -1.61 8.54 -7.51
C LYS A 270 -2.37 9.85 -7.77
N GLU A 271 -3.56 9.74 -8.36
CA GLU A 271 -4.43 10.88 -8.72
C GLU A 271 -5.07 11.49 -7.45
#